data_AF-A0A9D5ZSH7-F1
#
_entry.id   AF-A0A9D5ZSH7-F1
#
_cell.length_a   1.000
_cell.length_b   1.000
_cell.length_c   1.000
_cell.angle_alpha   90.00
_cell.angle_beta   90.00
_cell.angle_gamma   90.00
#
_symmetry.space_group_name_H-M   'P 1'
#
loop_
_entity.id
_entity.type
_entity.pdbx_description
1 polymer ?
#
loop_
_entity_poly.entity_id
_entity_poly.type
_entity_poly.pdbx_seq_one_letter_code
_entity_poly.pdbx_strand_id
1 'polypeptide(L)'
;MNSLIIIGGGLAGSEAAYQAGIRGVNVILYEMRPHKFTPVHKSRYLSELVCSNSLRSNSLESAPGLLKKELSIAGSLIMEAAYKTMVPAGSALAVDRDAFSKHITSK
;
A
#
# COMPACT_ATOMS: atom_id res chain seq x y z
N MET A 1 23.75 -15.80 1.26
CA MET A 1 23.00 -14.71 1.91
C MET A 1 21.55 -15.15 2.03
N ASN A 2 20.96 -15.03 3.22
CA ASN A 2 19.54 -15.37 3.39
C ASN A 2 18.68 -14.23 2.85
N SER A 3 17.64 -14.56 2.09
CA SER A 3 16.69 -13.59 1.54
C SER A 3 15.41 -13.61 2.37
N LEU A 4 14.81 -12.44 2.59
CA LEU A 4 13.47 -12.33 3.17
C LEU A 4 12.44 -12.59 2.06
N ILE A 5 11.66 -13.65 2.22
CA ILE A 5 10.60 -14.02 1.27
C ILE A 5 9.28 -13.43 1.75
N ILE A 6 8.62 -12.68 0.87
CA ILE A 6 7.29 -12.11 1.12
C ILE A 6 6.34 -12.67 0.07
N ILE A 7 5.22 -13.23 0.53
CA ILE A 7 4.23 -13.87 -0.34
C ILE A 7 2.98 -13.00 -0.38
N GLY A 8 2.73 -12.41 -1.55
CA GLY A 8 1.60 -11.53 -1.84
C GLY A 8 2.02 -10.05 -1.91
N GLY A 9 1.67 -9.39 -3.02
CA GLY A 9 1.93 -7.97 -3.29
C GLY A 9 0.76 -7.06 -2.94
N GLY A 10 -0.01 -7.38 -1.91
CA GLY A 10 -1.06 -6.52 -1.36
C GLY A 10 -0.49 -5.41 -0.45
N LEU A 11 -1.36 -4.62 0.19
CA LEU A 11 -0.96 -3.50 1.06
C LEU A 11 0.16 -3.86 2.06
N ALA A 12 -0.03 -4.95 2.81
CA ALA A 12 0.94 -5.38 3.82
C ALA A 12 2.24 -5.92 3.19
N GLY A 13 2.15 -6.69 2.10
CA GLY A 13 3.32 -7.27 1.46
C GLY A 13 4.19 -6.24 0.75
N SER A 14 3.57 -5.24 0.10
CA SER A 14 4.27 -4.10 -0.49
C SER A 14 4.98 -3.26 0.58
N GLU A 15 4.32 -2.95 1.69
CA GLU A 15 4.94 -2.19 2.79
C GLU A 15 6.09 -2.99 3.42
N ALA A 16 5.89 -4.28 3.71
CA ALA A 16 6.93 -5.13 4.27
C ALA A 16 8.15 -5.24 3.34
N ALA A 17 7.92 -5.41 2.03
CA ALA A 17 8.99 -5.49 1.04
C ALA A 17 9.76 -4.18 0.95
N TYR A 18 9.06 -3.06 0.89
CA TYR A 18 9.68 -1.74 0.84
C TYR A 18 10.49 -1.44 2.10
N GLN A 19 9.91 -1.64 3.28
CA GLN A 19 10.59 -1.37 4.55
C GLN A 19 11.84 -2.25 4.74
N ALA A 20 11.79 -3.52 4.34
CA ALA A 20 12.96 -4.40 4.37
C ALA A 20 14.02 -3.97 3.34
N GLY A 21 13.60 -3.63 2.11
CA GLY A 21 14.49 -3.21 1.03
C GLY A 21 15.26 -1.93 1.35
N ILE A 22 14.59 -0.89 1.86
CA ILE A 22 15.26 0.38 2.23
C ILE A 22 16.22 0.23 3.42
N ARG A 23 16.16 -0.89 4.16
CA ARG A 23 17.09 -1.24 5.25
C ARG A 23 18.21 -2.19 4.80
N GLY A 24 18.34 -2.43 3.50
CA GLY A 24 19.40 -3.25 2.92
C GLY A 24 19.18 -4.76 3.03
N VAL A 25 17.96 -5.21 3.35
CA VAL A 25 17.62 -6.64 3.35
C VAL A 25 17.38 -7.10 1.91
N ASN A 26 17.96 -8.23 1.51
CA ASN A 26 17.65 -8.85 0.22
C ASN A 26 16.23 -9.44 0.25
N VAL A 27 15.30 -8.85 -0.49
CA VAL A 27 13.88 -9.24 -0.50
C VAL A 27 13.51 -9.96 -1.78
N ILE A 28 12.74 -11.04 -1.66
CA ILE A 28 12.04 -11.68 -2.77
C ILE A 28 10.55 -11.53 -2.53
N LEU A 29 9.88 -10.71 -3.34
CA LEU A 29 8.43 -10.53 -3.31
C LEU A 29 7.78 -11.41 -4.38
N TYR A 30 6.96 -12.37 -3.95
CA TYR A 30 6.12 -13.16 -4.85
C TYR A 30 4.74 -12.53 -4.97
N GLU A 31 4.34 -12.19 -6.19
CA GLU A 31 2.97 -11.77 -6.51
C GLU A 31 2.50 -12.57 -7.71
N MET A 32 1.27 -13.07 -7.64
CA MET A 32 0.70 -13.90 -8.71
C MET A 32 0.33 -13.07 -9.94
N ARG A 33 0.00 -11.78 -9.76
CA ARG A 33 -0.28 -10.83 -10.85
C ARG A 33 1.04 -10.34 -11.46
N PRO A 34 1.11 -10.14 -12.79
CA PRO A 34 0.03 -10.22 -13.79
C PRO A 34 -0.25 -11.63 -14.34
N HIS A 35 0.43 -12.68 -13.89
CA HIS A 35 0.28 -14.01 -14.49
C HIS A 35 -1.06 -14.67 -14.13
N LYS A 36 -1.57 -14.44 -12.92
CA LYS A 36 -2.87 -14.92 -12.46
C LYS A 36 -3.61 -13.83 -11.70
N PHE A 37 -4.84 -13.57 -12.11
CA PHE A 37 -5.76 -12.65 -11.46
C PHE A 37 -6.82 -13.43 -10.68
N THR A 38 -7.39 -12.81 -9.65
CA THR A 38 -8.68 -13.24 -9.08
C THR A 38 -9.79 -12.38 -9.66
N PRO A 39 -11.07 -12.76 -9.51
CA PRO A 39 -12.20 -12.00 -10.08
C PRO A 39 -12.29 -10.53 -9.64
N VAL A 40 -11.65 -10.16 -8.51
CA VAL A 40 -11.72 -8.79 -7.97
C VAL A 40 -10.54 -7.92 -8.39
N HIS A 41 -9.45 -8.51 -8.88
CA HIS A 41 -8.27 -7.75 -9.32
C HIS A 41 -8.42 -7.34 -10.79
N LYS A 42 -8.14 -6.08 -11.07
CA LYS A 42 -8.26 -5.46 -12.39
C LYS A 42 -6.93 -4.94 -12.92
N SER A 43 -5.88 -4.98 -12.10
CA SER A 43 -4.57 -4.42 -12.46
C SER A 43 -3.41 -5.34 -12.11
N ARG A 44 -2.31 -5.16 -12.83
CA ARG A 44 -1.02 -5.82 -12.54
C ARG A 44 -0.25 -5.17 -11.39
N TYR A 45 -0.77 -4.08 -10.84
CA TYR A 45 -0.06 -3.24 -9.90
C TYR A 45 -0.17 -3.80 -8.48
N LEU A 46 0.89 -3.59 -7.70
CA LEU A 46 0.94 -3.91 -6.29
C LEU A 46 -0.06 -3.05 -5.51
N SER A 47 -0.51 -3.55 -4.37
CA SER A 47 -1.41 -2.83 -3.46
C SER A 47 -2.69 -2.30 -4.13
N GLU A 48 -3.25 -3.09 -5.06
CA GLU A 48 -4.56 -2.77 -5.65
C GLU A 48 -5.64 -2.72 -4.58
N LEU A 49 -6.32 -1.57 -4.46
CA LEU A 49 -7.56 -1.49 -3.71
C LEU A 49 -8.66 -2.13 -4.56
N VAL A 50 -9.27 -3.22 -4.09
CA VAL A 50 -10.29 -3.99 -4.83
C VAL A 50 -11.74 -3.70 -4.41
N CYS A 51 -11.96 -3.08 -3.24
CA CYS A 51 -13.29 -2.73 -2.73
C CYS A 51 -13.53 -1.21 -2.69
N SER A 52 -13.33 -0.54 -1.55
CA SER A 52 -13.43 0.91 -1.42
C SER A 52 -12.08 1.57 -1.69
N ASN A 53 -12.10 2.81 -2.19
CA ASN A 53 -10.92 3.66 -2.27
C ASN A 53 -10.69 4.53 -1.01
N SER A 54 -11.55 4.37 0.01
CA SER A 54 -11.39 5.02 1.30
C SER A 54 -10.48 4.20 2.21
N LEU A 55 -9.45 4.86 2.73
CA LEU A 55 -8.60 4.39 3.83
C LEU A 55 -9.19 4.77 5.19
N ARG A 56 -10.50 5.06 5.26
CA ARG A 56 -11.25 5.48 6.46
C ARG A 56 -10.87 6.87 6.98
N SER A 57 -11.45 7.23 8.12
CA SER A 57 -11.30 8.52 8.81
C SER A 57 -9.84 8.98 8.91
N ASN A 58 -9.61 10.27 8.69
CA ASN A 58 -8.34 10.94 8.91
C ASN A 58 -8.28 11.66 10.28
N SER A 59 -9.35 11.60 11.10
CA SER A 59 -9.34 12.18 12.45
C SER A 59 -8.42 11.38 13.38
N LEU A 60 -7.55 12.08 14.11
CA LEU A 60 -6.68 11.51 15.14
C LEU A 60 -7.46 10.89 16.32
N GLU A 61 -8.73 11.27 16.50
CA GLU A 61 -9.61 10.70 17.52
C GLU A 61 -10.13 9.31 17.13
N SER A 62 -9.92 8.90 15.88
CA SER A 62 -10.31 7.60 15.38
C SER A 62 -9.11 6.67 15.26
N ALA A 63 -9.29 5.39 15.61
CA ALA A 63 -8.21 4.39 15.49
C ALA A 63 -7.55 4.35 14.09
N PRO A 64 -8.30 4.42 12.96
CA PRO A 64 -7.67 4.48 11.64
C PRO A 64 -6.90 5.77 11.39
N GLY A 65 -7.30 6.92 11.95
CA GLY A 65 -6.58 8.18 11.74
C GLY A 65 -5.31 8.26 12.58
N LEU A 66 -5.35 7.78 13.82
CA LEU A 66 -4.15 7.64 14.66
C LEU A 66 -3.12 6.71 13.99
N LEU A 67 -3.55 5.54 13.53
CA LEU A 67 -2.67 4.59 12.84
C LEU A 67 -2.02 5.19 11.59
N LYS A 68 -2.74 5.98 10.80
CA LYS A 68 -2.15 6.68 9.64
C LYS A 68 -1.03 7.63 10.07
N LYS A 69 -1.21 8.33 11.19
CA LYS A 69 -0.19 9.25 11.71
C LYS A 69 1.06 8.48 12.14
N GLU A 70 0.90 7.36 12.84
CA GLU A 70 2.00 6.48 13.23
C GLU A 70 2.74 5.94 12.00
N LEU A 71 2.01 5.43 11.01
CA LEU A 71 2.58 4.94 9.74
C LEU A 71 3.32 6.04 8.98
N SER A 72 2.81 7.27 9.00
CA SER A 72 3.48 8.41 8.37
C SER A 72 4.80 8.76 9.06
N ILE A 73 4.84 8.72 10.39
CA ILE A 73 6.07 8.92 11.17
C ILE A 73 7.07 7.78 10.91
N ALA A 74 6.56 6.56 10.74
CA ALA A 74 7.38 5.38 10.41
C ALA A 74 7.89 5.36 8.95
N GLY A 75 7.55 6.36 8.12
CA GLY A 75 7.98 6.42 6.73
C GLY A 75 7.27 5.39 5.83
N SER A 76 5.98 5.14 6.06
CA SER A 76 5.20 4.17 5.30
C SER A 76 5.07 4.53 3.82
N LEU A 77 5.36 3.57 2.94
CA LEU A 77 5.12 3.67 1.51
C LEU A 77 3.64 3.81 1.19
N ILE A 78 2.79 3.04 1.88
CA ILE A 78 1.33 3.11 1.73
C ILE A 78 0.82 4.51 2.05
N MET A 79 1.34 5.16 3.09
CA MET A 79 0.93 6.52 3.43
C MET A 79 1.51 7.57 2.51
N GLU A 80 2.76 7.42 2.07
CA GLU A 80 3.31 8.28 1.02
C GLU A 80 2.43 8.25 -0.24
N ALA A 81 2.08 7.05 -0.70
CA ALA A 81 1.21 6.86 -1.87
C ALA A 81 -0.17 7.49 -1.65
N ALA A 82 -0.78 7.22 -0.49
CA ALA A 82 -2.13 7.70 -0.20
C ALA A 82 -2.23 9.23 -0.20
N TYR A 83 -1.27 9.93 0.40
CA TYR A 83 -1.29 11.39 0.41
C TYR A 83 -0.98 11.99 -0.98
N LYS A 84 -0.11 11.35 -1.77
CA LYS A 84 0.19 11.81 -3.15
C LYS A 84 -0.98 11.65 -4.11
N THR A 85 -1.87 10.70 -3.85
CA THR A 85 -2.98 10.36 -4.75
C THR A 85 -4.33 10.62 -4.10
N MET A 86 -4.38 11.49 -3.09
CA MET A 86 -5.58 11.80 -2.33
C MET A 86 -6.64 12.47 -3.21
N VAL A 87 -7.90 12.10 -3.01
CA VAL A 87 -9.08 12.72 -3.64
C VAL A 87 -10.08 13.19 -2.57
N PRO A 88 -10.97 14.16 -2.86
CA PRO A 88 -11.95 14.66 -1.89
C PRO A 88 -12.87 13.55 -1.35
N ALA A 89 -12.97 13.41 -0.01
CA ALA A 89 -13.81 12.38 0.64
C ALA A 89 -14.30 12.76 2.05
N GLY A 90 -14.57 14.05 2.28
CA GLY A 90 -15.03 14.53 3.59
C GLY A 90 -14.00 14.30 4.68
N SER A 91 -14.38 13.61 5.75
CA SER A 91 -13.50 13.31 6.89
C SER A 91 -12.60 12.07 6.67
N ALA A 92 -12.78 11.33 5.59
CA ALA A 92 -11.96 10.17 5.27
C ALA A 92 -10.79 10.52 4.35
N LEU A 93 -9.71 9.75 4.46
CA LEU A 93 -8.66 9.73 3.44
C LEU A 93 -9.12 8.79 2.34
N ALA A 94 -9.42 9.29 1.15
CA ALA A 94 -9.65 8.49 -0.04
C ALA A 94 -8.62 8.79 -1.12
N VAL A 95 -8.41 7.83 -2.02
CA VAL A 95 -7.36 7.90 -3.04
C VAL A 95 -7.91 7.64 -4.44
N ASP A 96 -7.23 8.15 -5.46
CA ASP A 96 -7.28 7.59 -6.79
C ASP A 96 -6.60 6.22 -6.76
N ARG A 97 -7.36 5.15 -7.06
CA ARG A 97 -6.90 3.75 -6.89
C ARG A 97 -5.76 3.40 -7.83
N ASP A 98 -5.85 3.86 -9.07
CA ASP A 98 -4.88 3.51 -10.10
C ASP A 98 -3.58 4.24 -9.86
N ALA A 99 -3.65 5.54 -9.56
CA ALA A 99 -2.48 6.34 -9.20
C ALA A 99 -1.81 5.78 -7.94
N PHE A 100 -2.59 5.40 -6.93
CA PHE A 100 -2.09 4.83 -5.67
C PHE A 100 -1.28 3.56 -5.91
N SER A 101 -1.85 2.58 -6.61
CA SER A 101 -1.17 1.30 -6.87
C SER A 101 0.01 1.45 -7.84
N LYS A 102 -0.06 2.36 -8.82
CA LYS A 102 1.06 2.68 -9.71
C LYS A 102 2.23 3.30 -8.95
N HIS A 103 1.96 4.23 -8.03
CA HIS A 103 2.99 4.85 -7.19
C HIS A 103 3.75 3.80 -6.39
N ILE A 104 3.02 2.92 -5.70
CA ILE A 104 3.60 1.83 -4.90
C ILE A 104 4.43 0.88 -5.77
N THR A 105 3.93 0.51 -6.96
CA THR A 105 4.64 -0.42 -7.86
C THR A 105 5.93 0.18 -8.43
N SER A 106 6.05 1.51 -8.49
CA SER A 106 7.22 2.19 -9.05
C SER A 106 8.40 2.36 -8.09
N LYS A 107 8.22 1.94 -6.83
CA LYS A 107 9.19 2.06 -5.74
C LYS A 107 9.91 0.75 -5.51
#